data_AF-A0A0K8RMI5-F1
#
_entry.id   AF-A0A0K8RMI5-F1
#
_cell.length_a   1.000
_cell.length_b   1.000
_cell.length_c   1.000
_cell.angle_alpha   90.00
_cell.angle_beta   90.00
_cell.angle_gamma   90.00
#
_symmetry.space_group_name_H-M   'P 1'
#
loop_
_entity.id
_entity.type
_entity.pdbx_description
1 polymer ?
#
loop_
_entity_poly.entity_id
_entity_poly.type
_entity_poly.pdbx_seq_one_letter_code
_entity_poly.pdbx_strand_id
1 'polypeptide(L)'
;MKCMLLVILAAIQVITSNVWSWPGMSEQFCESVPNSTLPKCTTFRNLIRYFFNETIKRCQGISINNCFESGDNFFPSMGDCIQYCRPSQTRGRCWHEPNPGFGSDNLTRWYYDFEENQCYLFFYKGDNGNRNNFLYRAECIDACRYPSTYFEENKKAIQDLIKAYKKRREDERKKKAQNETVVTESISNNETTKQAPSIKLYV
;
A
#
# COMPACT_ATOMS: atom_id res chain seq x y z
N MET A 1 -14.94 -32.34 56.44
CA MET A 1 -14.55 -33.47 55.57
C MET A 1 -15.67 -33.65 54.55
N LYS A 2 -15.63 -32.90 53.44
CA LYS A 2 -15.19 -33.39 52.11
C LYS A 2 -15.89 -34.70 51.74
N CYS A 3 -16.90 -34.61 50.87
CA CYS A 3 -16.75 -34.78 49.41
C CYS A 3 -16.59 -36.25 49.02
N MET A 4 -17.69 -36.88 48.64
CA MET A 4 -17.75 -37.97 47.66
C MET A 4 -18.99 -37.64 46.79
N LEU A 5 -18.82 -37.07 45.60
CA LEU A 5 -18.78 -37.79 44.30
C LEU A 5 -20.07 -38.61 44.11
N LEU A 6 -20.94 -38.49 43.10
CA LEU A 6 -21.00 -37.83 41.79
C LEU A 6 -22.48 -37.91 41.36
N VAL A 7 -23.15 -36.80 41.02
CA VAL A 7 -24.39 -36.87 40.23
C VAL A 7 -24.07 -36.24 38.88
N ILE A 8 -23.72 -37.13 37.96
CA ILE A 8 -23.36 -36.86 36.57
C ILE A 8 -24.65 -36.61 35.77
N LEU A 9 -24.57 -35.57 34.94
CA LEU A 9 -25.46 -35.14 33.84
C LEU A 9 -26.69 -34.32 34.20
N ALA A 10 -26.43 -33.02 34.41
CA ALA A 10 -27.39 -31.96 34.19
C ALA A 10 -27.92 -32.03 32.75
N ALA A 11 -29.23 -32.22 32.66
CA ALA A 11 -30.02 -32.04 31.46
C ALA A 11 -29.73 -30.67 30.84
N ILE A 12 -29.48 -30.69 29.53
CA ILE A 12 -29.29 -29.52 28.69
C ILE A 12 -30.60 -28.72 28.71
N GLN A 13 -30.68 -27.72 29.59
CA GLN A 13 -31.66 -26.65 29.49
C GLN A 13 -31.14 -25.60 28.51
N VAL A 14 -31.83 -25.54 27.38
CA VAL A 14 -32.22 -24.34 26.63
C VAL A 14 -31.62 -23.03 27.17
N ILE A 15 -30.66 -22.47 26.43
CA ILE A 15 -30.48 -21.03 26.35
C ILE A 15 -30.58 -20.66 24.87
N THR A 16 -31.79 -20.23 24.51
CA THR A 16 -31.97 -19.21 23.49
C THR A 16 -31.15 -17.99 23.89
N SER A 17 -30.02 -17.77 23.24
CA SER A 17 -29.40 -16.45 23.24
C SER A 17 -28.84 -16.19 21.86
N ASN A 18 -29.68 -15.51 21.07
CA ASN A 18 -29.28 -14.37 20.29
C ASN A 18 -27.99 -14.55 19.49
N VAL A 19 -28.15 -14.86 18.20
CA VAL A 19 -27.18 -14.47 17.19
C VAL A 19 -27.05 -12.95 17.27
N TRP A 20 -26.14 -12.46 18.12
CA TRP A 20 -25.70 -11.08 18.07
C TRP A 20 -24.84 -11.01 16.82
N SER A 21 -25.44 -10.58 15.73
CA SER A 21 -24.74 -10.04 14.58
C SER A 21 -23.85 -8.87 15.06
N TRP A 22 -22.60 -9.18 15.38
CA TRP A 22 -21.57 -8.17 15.65
C TRP A 22 -21.00 -7.64 14.32
N PRO A 23 -20.79 -6.33 14.19
CA PRO A 23 -20.19 -5.73 13.02
C PRO A 23 -18.68 -5.99 13.04
N GLY A 24 -18.24 -7.00 12.28
CA GLY A 24 -16.83 -7.39 12.24
C GLY A 24 -16.51 -8.45 11.19
N MET A 25 -17.32 -8.52 10.14
CA MET A 25 -17.19 -9.48 9.05
C MET A 25 -15.94 -9.17 8.21
N SER A 26 -14.80 -9.80 8.51
CA SER A 26 -13.62 -9.74 7.62
C SER A 26 -12.72 -10.97 7.62
N GLU A 27 -13.11 -12.08 8.24
CA GLU A 27 -12.18 -13.20 8.42
C GLU A 27 -12.23 -14.28 7.32
N GLN A 28 -13.10 -14.19 6.30
CA GLN A 28 -13.39 -15.35 5.44
C GLN A 28 -13.29 -15.17 3.91
N PHE A 29 -12.57 -14.17 3.37
CA PHE A 29 -12.67 -13.85 1.93
C PHE A 29 -11.38 -13.78 1.08
N CYS A 30 -10.18 -14.04 1.61
CA CYS A 30 -8.98 -14.11 0.76
C CYS A 30 -8.78 -15.43 0.00
N GLU A 31 -9.58 -16.46 0.31
CA GLU A 31 -9.37 -17.80 -0.27
C GLU A 31 -9.80 -17.89 -1.74
N SER A 32 -10.61 -16.94 -2.25
CA SER A 32 -10.94 -16.86 -3.66
C SER A 32 -11.21 -15.42 -4.12
N VAL A 33 -10.71 -15.09 -5.31
CA VAL A 33 -11.10 -13.85 -6.00
C VAL A 33 -12.59 -13.96 -6.34
N PRO A 34 -13.42 -12.95 -6.01
CA PRO A 34 -14.82 -12.95 -6.40
C PRO A 34 -14.91 -13.21 -7.90
N ASN A 35 -15.71 -14.19 -8.30
CA ASN A 35 -15.87 -14.60 -9.70
C ASN A 35 -16.60 -13.51 -10.49
N SER A 36 -15.94 -12.39 -10.75
CA SER A 36 -16.30 -11.48 -11.81
C SER A 36 -15.78 -12.13 -13.07
N THR A 37 -16.67 -12.64 -13.94
CA THR A 37 -16.31 -13.07 -15.30
C THR A 37 -15.47 -11.97 -15.95
N LEU A 38 -14.15 -12.12 -15.91
CA LEU A 38 -13.22 -11.18 -16.51
C LEU A 38 -13.48 -11.19 -18.03
N PRO A 39 -13.39 -10.05 -18.72
CA PRO A 39 -13.69 -10.00 -20.15
C PRO A 39 -12.75 -10.92 -20.93
N LYS A 40 -13.28 -11.55 -21.98
CA LYS A 40 -12.47 -12.35 -22.94
C LYS A 40 -11.33 -11.49 -23.48
N CYS A 41 -10.10 -11.93 -23.28
CA CYS A 41 -8.96 -11.33 -23.94
C CYS A 41 -9.02 -11.65 -25.44
N THR A 42 -8.88 -10.62 -26.29
CA THR A 42 -8.84 -10.79 -27.75
C THR A 42 -7.42 -10.73 -28.33
N THR A 43 -6.40 -10.42 -27.51
CA THR A 43 -5.00 -10.23 -27.95
C THR A 43 -4.02 -10.57 -26.84
N PHE A 44 -2.81 -11.04 -27.19
CA PHE A 44 -1.66 -11.12 -26.28
C PHE A 44 -1.37 -9.73 -25.70
N ARG A 45 -1.52 -9.59 -24.38
CA ARG A 45 -1.09 -8.40 -23.64
C ARG A 45 -0.42 -8.86 -22.37
N ASN A 46 0.69 -8.21 -22.02
CA ASN A 46 1.22 -8.31 -20.66
C ASN A 46 0.19 -7.65 -19.73
N LEU A 47 -0.49 -8.44 -18.91
CA LEU A 47 -1.52 -7.95 -18.01
C LEU A 47 -0.97 -7.96 -16.59
N ILE A 48 -1.21 -6.85 -15.87
CA ILE A 48 -0.95 -6.80 -14.44
C ILE A 48 -2.21 -7.28 -13.72
N ARG A 49 -2.01 -8.17 -12.76
CA ARG A 49 -3.02 -8.76 -11.90
C ARG A 49 -2.57 -8.68 -10.45
N TYR A 50 -3.48 -8.89 -9.51
CA TYR A 50 -3.16 -8.78 -8.09
C TYR A 50 -3.61 -10.01 -7.30
N PHE A 51 -2.81 -10.42 -6.32
CA PHE A 51 -3.13 -11.52 -5.42
C PHE A 51 -2.75 -11.15 -4.00
N PHE A 52 -3.42 -11.77 -3.02
CA PHE A 52 -3.04 -11.61 -1.63
C PHE A 52 -1.98 -12.63 -1.25
N ASN A 53 -0.80 -12.14 -0.87
CA ASN A 53 0.26 -12.97 -0.34
C ASN A 53 0.05 -13.16 1.16
N GLU A 54 -0.32 -14.37 1.55
CA GLU A 54 -0.58 -14.76 2.94
C GLU A 54 0.67 -14.70 3.84
N THR A 55 1.86 -15.00 3.30
CA THR A 55 3.11 -15.02 4.07
C THR A 55 3.49 -13.64 4.58
N ILE A 56 3.40 -12.63 3.71
CA ILE A 56 3.69 -11.23 4.06
C ILE A 56 2.42 -10.42 4.39
N LYS A 57 1.27 -11.09 4.36
CA LYS A 57 -0.08 -10.53 4.48
C LYS A 57 -0.32 -9.34 3.56
N ARG A 58 0.16 -9.33 2.32
CA ARG A 58 0.05 -8.16 1.43
C ARG A 58 -0.47 -8.50 0.05
N CYS A 59 -1.33 -7.65 -0.49
CA CYS A 59 -1.65 -7.62 -1.91
C CYS A 59 -0.41 -7.25 -2.73
N GLN A 60 -0.08 -8.08 -3.72
CA GLN A 60 1.05 -7.92 -4.63
C GLN A 60 0.57 -7.99 -6.08
N GLY A 61 1.30 -7.30 -6.96
CA GLY A 61 1.09 -7.38 -8.41
C GLY A 61 1.86 -8.54 -9.02
N ILE A 62 1.28 -9.20 -10.01
CA ILE A 62 1.90 -10.22 -10.85
C ILE A 62 1.65 -9.89 -12.33
N SER A 63 2.63 -10.16 -13.17
CA SER A 63 2.52 -10.02 -14.61
C SER A 63 2.14 -11.38 -15.21
N ILE A 64 1.02 -11.43 -15.94
CA ILE A 64 0.55 -12.63 -16.64
C ILE A 64 0.69 -12.44 -18.15
N ASN A 65 1.22 -13.47 -18.82
CA ASN A 65 1.47 -13.45 -20.26
C ASN A 65 0.38 -14.16 -21.08
N ASN A 66 -0.44 -15.01 -20.45
CA ASN A 66 -1.49 -15.79 -21.08
C ASN A 66 -2.79 -15.67 -20.26
N CYS A 67 -3.80 -14.97 -20.75
CA CYS A 67 -5.15 -15.13 -20.24
C CYS A 67 -5.78 -16.35 -20.93
N PHE A 68 -5.88 -17.47 -20.21
CA PHE A 68 -6.60 -18.64 -20.70
C PHE A 68 -8.11 -18.33 -20.78
N GLU A 69 -8.79 -18.94 -21.74
CA GLU A 69 -10.20 -18.73 -22.10
C GLU A 69 -11.21 -18.99 -20.95
N SER A 70 -10.74 -19.44 -19.79
CA SER A 70 -11.51 -19.76 -18.58
C SER A 70 -11.43 -18.69 -17.47
N GLY A 71 -10.70 -17.59 -17.68
CA GLY A 71 -10.44 -16.57 -16.65
C GLY A 71 -9.18 -16.85 -15.82
N ASP A 72 -8.81 -15.90 -14.96
CA ASP A 72 -7.70 -16.01 -13.99
C ASP A 72 -8.21 -15.83 -12.55
N ASN A 73 -7.51 -16.39 -11.57
CA ASN A 73 -7.88 -16.31 -10.14
C ASN A 73 -7.24 -15.10 -9.46
N PHE A 74 -7.10 -13.98 -10.18
CA PHE A 74 -6.47 -12.78 -9.66
C PHE A 74 -7.40 -11.56 -9.69
N PHE A 75 -7.18 -10.65 -8.74
CA PHE A 75 -7.89 -9.38 -8.70
C PHE A 75 -7.46 -8.51 -9.90
N PRO A 76 -8.42 -7.83 -10.55
CA PRO A 76 -8.11 -6.97 -11.69
C PRO A 76 -7.41 -5.68 -11.26
N SER A 77 -7.66 -5.18 -10.05
CA SER A 77 -6.98 -4.01 -9.49
C SER A 77 -6.41 -4.26 -8.09
N MET A 78 -5.38 -3.51 -7.71
CA MET A 78 -4.89 -3.44 -6.33
C MET A 78 -6.00 -2.90 -5.40
N GLY A 79 -6.88 -2.07 -5.96
CA GLY A 79 -8.14 -1.63 -5.41
C GLY A 79 -8.91 -2.75 -4.74
N ASP A 80 -9.30 -3.70 -5.59
CA ASP A 80 -10.11 -4.86 -5.26
C ASP A 80 -9.40 -5.77 -4.28
N CYS A 81 -8.13 -6.14 -4.53
CA CYS A 81 -7.39 -6.99 -3.62
C CYS A 81 -7.38 -6.41 -2.20
N ILE A 82 -7.04 -5.12 -2.05
CA ILE A 82 -7.00 -4.48 -0.73
C ILE A 82 -8.39 -4.45 -0.10
N GLN A 83 -9.44 -4.17 -0.86
CA GLN A 83 -10.81 -4.19 -0.33
C GLN A 83 -11.19 -5.58 0.22
N TYR A 84 -10.98 -6.64 -0.55
CA TYR A 84 -11.43 -7.98 -0.17
C TYR A 84 -10.51 -8.63 0.87
N CYS A 85 -9.22 -8.34 0.82
CA CYS A 85 -8.22 -9.06 1.58
C CYS A 85 -7.59 -8.31 2.73
N ARG A 86 -7.30 -7.02 2.56
CA ARG A 86 -6.63 -6.23 3.59
C ARG A 86 -6.98 -4.75 3.49
N PRO A 87 -8.19 -4.34 3.93
CA PRO A 87 -8.65 -2.95 3.83
C PRO A 87 -7.69 -1.90 4.40
N SER A 88 -6.92 -2.29 5.42
CA SER A 88 -5.92 -1.44 6.09
C SER A 88 -4.58 -1.33 5.35
N GLN A 89 -4.38 -2.09 4.27
CA GLN A 89 -3.15 -2.03 3.49
C GLN A 89 -3.03 -0.68 2.77
N THR A 90 -1.85 -0.07 2.88
CA THR A 90 -1.60 1.23 2.28
C THR A 90 -1.29 1.13 0.79
N ARG A 91 -1.81 2.08 0.00
CA ARG A 91 -1.44 2.29 -1.41
C ARG A 91 -0.36 3.37 -1.52
N GLY A 92 0.72 3.27 -0.75
CA GLY A 92 1.61 4.39 -0.46
C GLY A 92 2.07 5.24 -1.67
N ARG A 93 2.29 4.64 -2.85
CA ARG A 93 2.59 5.39 -4.09
C ARG A 93 1.44 6.30 -4.55
N CYS A 94 0.21 5.85 -4.44
CA CYS A 94 -1.01 6.51 -4.91
C CYS A 94 -1.44 7.67 -3.99
N TRP A 95 -0.89 7.75 -2.77
CA TRP A 95 -1.26 8.78 -1.79
C TRP A 95 -0.29 9.96 -1.75
N HIS A 96 0.64 10.01 -2.71
CA HIS A 96 1.49 11.17 -2.92
C HIS A 96 0.80 12.13 -3.89
N GLU A 97 0.93 13.44 -3.63
CA GLU A 97 0.59 14.46 -4.62
C GLU A 97 1.40 14.24 -5.91
N PRO A 98 0.89 14.61 -7.10
CA PRO A 98 1.68 14.56 -8.32
C PRO A 98 2.95 15.40 -8.14
N ASN A 99 4.10 14.85 -8.55
CA ASN A 99 5.37 15.57 -8.52
C ASN A 99 5.87 15.72 -9.96
N PRO A 100 5.82 16.94 -10.53
CA PRO A 100 6.34 17.23 -11.87
C PRO A 100 7.83 16.91 -12.03
N GLY A 101 8.58 16.83 -10.92
CA GLY A 101 10.02 16.63 -10.96
C GLY A 101 10.76 17.84 -11.54
N PHE A 102 11.90 17.59 -12.16
CA PHE A 102 12.74 18.59 -12.81
C PHE A 102 13.09 18.14 -14.23
N GLY A 103 13.76 19.00 -15.00
CA GLY A 103 14.06 18.76 -16.41
C GLY A 103 13.34 19.75 -17.34
N SER A 104 13.51 19.53 -18.65
CA SER A 104 13.00 20.39 -19.73
C SER A 104 11.87 19.74 -20.55
N ASP A 105 11.50 18.50 -20.27
CA ASP A 105 10.45 17.82 -21.01
C ASP A 105 9.06 18.31 -20.57
N ASN A 106 8.06 18.05 -21.41
CA ASN A 106 6.66 18.30 -21.09
C ASN A 106 5.84 17.04 -21.37
N LEU A 107 6.04 16.01 -20.54
CA LEU A 107 5.43 14.70 -20.72
C LEU A 107 4.07 14.65 -20.03
N THR A 108 3.01 14.41 -20.80
CA THR A 108 1.68 14.15 -20.26
C THR A 108 1.66 12.79 -19.54
N ARG A 109 1.32 12.80 -18.26
CA ARG A 109 1.25 11.61 -17.40
C ARG A 109 -0.06 11.60 -16.62
N TRP A 110 -0.44 10.43 -16.11
CA TRP A 110 -1.58 10.27 -15.22
C TRP A 110 -1.12 10.19 -13.77
N TYR A 111 -1.85 10.82 -12.87
CA TYR A 111 -1.71 10.65 -11.42
C TYR A 111 -3.07 10.29 -10.83
N TYR A 112 -3.05 9.60 -9.70
CA TYR A 112 -4.25 9.28 -8.94
C TYR A 112 -4.53 10.37 -7.91
N ASP A 113 -5.71 10.94 -7.96
CA ASP A 113 -6.27 11.79 -6.91
C ASP A 113 -7.04 10.92 -5.91
N PHE A 114 -6.54 10.89 -4.68
CA PHE A 114 -7.09 10.06 -3.61
C PHE A 114 -8.32 10.67 -2.94
N GLU A 115 -8.58 11.97 -3.12
CA GLU A 115 -9.77 12.63 -2.57
C GLU A 115 -10.99 12.33 -3.43
N GLU A 116 -10.78 12.24 -4.74
CA GLU A 116 -11.82 12.00 -5.73
C GLU A 116 -11.91 10.53 -6.19
N ASN A 117 -10.93 9.69 -5.82
CA ASN A 117 -10.83 8.31 -6.29
C ASN A 117 -10.81 8.21 -7.83
N GLN A 118 -10.11 9.16 -8.47
CA GLN A 118 -10.01 9.30 -9.93
C GLN A 118 -8.56 9.53 -10.38
N CYS A 119 -8.33 9.32 -11.67
CA CYS A 119 -7.04 9.58 -12.30
C CYS A 119 -7.13 10.81 -13.20
N TYR A 120 -6.20 11.74 -13.03
CA TYR A 120 -6.09 12.99 -13.75
C TYR A 120 -4.76 13.13 -14.47
N LEU A 121 -4.71 14.04 -15.44
CA LEU A 121 -3.50 14.37 -16.17
C LEU A 121 -2.66 15.39 -15.39
N PHE A 122 -1.34 15.26 -15.49
CA PHE A 122 -0.38 16.28 -15.10
C PHE A 122 0.82 16.29 -16.03
N PHE A 123 1.58 17.38 -15.99
CA PHE A 123 2.81 17.53 -16.77
C PHE A 123 4.02 17.12 -15.93
N TYR A 124 4.76 16.14 -16.44
CA TYR A 124 6.00 15.63 -15.86
C TYR A 124 7.20 16.12 -16.67
N LYS A 125 8.23 16.60 -15.97
CA LYS A 125 9.40 17.28 -16.56
C LYS A 125 10.52 16.36 -17.06
N GLY A 126 10.35 15.05 -16.91
CA GLY A 126 11.29 14.05 -17.41
C GLY A 126 12.16 13.40 -16.33
N ASP A 127 12.55 14.16 -15.30
CA ASP A 127 13.45 13.69 -14.25
C ASP A 127 12.89 13.82 -12.83
N ASN A 128 13.35 12.94 -11.94
CA ASN A 128 12.89 12.85 -10.54
C ASN A 128 11.37 12.63 -10.44
N GLY A 129 10.69 13.27 -9.49
CA GLY A 129 9.26 13.06 -9.25
C GLY A 129 8.98 11.98 -8.22
N ASN A 130 7.80 11.36 -8.32
CA ASN A 130 7.40 10.25 -7.46
C ASN A 130 6.62 9.18 -8.25
N ARG A 131 6.20 8.11 -7.57
CA ARG A 131 5.55 6.94 -8.18
C ARG A 131 4.03 7.11 -8.41
N ASN A 132 3.44 8.25 -8.05
CA ASN A 132 2.10 8.63 -8.49
C ASN A 132 2.18 9.26 -9.89
N ASN A 133 2.72 8.49 -10.83
CA ASN A 133 3.04 8.90 -12.19
C ASN A 133 2.90 7.66 -13.08
N PHE A 134 1.93 7.69 -13.97
CA PHE A 134 1.53 6.56 -14.83
C PHE A 134 1.51 7.01 -16.28
N LEU A 135 1.83 6.10 -17.20
CA LEU A 135 1.83 6.40 -18.62
C LEU A 135 0.41 6.38 -19.18
N TYR A 136 -0.42 5.44 -18.72
CA TYR A 136 -1.79 5.27 -19.18
C TYR A 136 -2.81 5.39 -18.04
N ARG A 137 -4.01 5.92 -18.34
CA ARG A 137 -5.11 6.04 -17.38
C ARG A 137 -5.49 4.69 -16.75
N ALA A 138 -5.52 3.64 -17.57
CA ALA A 138 -5.84 2.28 -17.12
C ALA A 138 -4.87 1.80 -16.04
N GLU A 139 -3.56 2.00 -16.23
CA GLU A 139 -2.55 1.63 -15.23
C GLU A 139 -2.76 2.36 -13.89
N CYS A 140 -3.13 3.64 -13.96
CA CYS A 140 -3.44 4.42 -12.76
C CYS A 140 -4.66 3.87 -12.02
N ILE A 141 -5.74 3.57 -12.76
CA ILE A 141 -6.97 3.00 -12.21
C ILE A 141 -6.68 1.64 -11.56
N ASP A 142 -6.03 0.73 -12.28
CA ASP A 142 -5.74 -0.63 -11.82
C ASP A 142 -4.83 -0.63 -10.58
N ALA A 143 -3.91 0.33 -10.49
CA ALA A 143 -2.98 0.42 -9.36
C ALA A 143 -3.57 1.10 -8.12
N CYS A 144 -4.48 2.07 -8.28
CA CYS A 144 -4.79 3.01 -7.20
C CYS A 144 -6.27 3.12 -6.83
N ARG A 145 -7.18 2.93 -7.78
CA ARG A 145 -8.60 3.20 -7.57
C ARG A 145 -9.24 2.14 -6.68
N TYR A 146 -10.04 2.57 -5.72
CA TYR A 146 -10.95 1.71 -4.98
C TYR A 146 -12.26 1.53 -5.78
N PRO A 147 -12.95 0.38 -5.67
CA PRO A 147 -14.32 0.26 -6.15
C PRO A 147 -15.20 1.40 -5.62
N SER A 148 -15.99 2.01 -6.51
CA SER A 148 -16.65 3.28 -6.21
C SER A 148 -17.59 3.20 -5.01
N THR A 149 -18.37 2.14 -4.88
CA THR A 149 -19.26 1.93 -3.71
C THR A 149 -18.48 1.82 -2.41
N TYR A 150 -17.42 0.99 -2.41
CA TYR A 150 -16.54 0.85 -1.26
C TYR A 150 -15.88 2.17 -0.86
N PHE A 151 -15.41 2.94 -1.86
CA PHE A 151 -14.78 4.22 -1.61
C PHE A 151 -15.74 5.20 -0.92
N GLU A 152 -16.96 5.34 -1.41
CA GLU A 152 -17.94 6.25 -0.81
C GLU A 152 -18.33 5.82 0.62
N GLU A 153 -18.58 4.52 0.84
CA GLU A 153 -18.91 3.97 2.16
C GLU A 153 -17.78 4.14 3.18
N ASN A 154 -16.52 4.06 2.72
CA ASN A 154 -15.34 4.04 3.60
C ASN A 154 -14.49 5.32 3.49
N LYS A 155 -15.00 6.37 2.85
CA LYS A 155 -14.24 7.58 2.47
C LYS A 155 -13.46 8.17 3.64
N LYS A 156 -14.12 8.34 4.80
CA LYS A 156 -13.50 8.89 6.00
C LYS A 156 -12.35 8.00 6.52
N ALA A 157 -12.58 6.69 6.61
CA ALA A 157 -11.56 5.75 7.08
C ALA A 157 -10.34 5.71 6.15
N ILE A 158 -10.57 5.74 4.83
CA ILE A 158 -9.51 5.82 3.82
C ILE A 158 -8.73 7.14 3.97
N GLN A 159 -9.41 8.27 4.13
CA GLN A 159 -8.77 9.57 4.33
C GLN A 159 -7.92 9.60 5.61
N ASP A 160 -8.42 9.03 6.71
CA ASP A 160 -7.68 8.98 7.97
C ASP A 160 -6.45 8.07 7.87
N LEU A 161 -6.55 6.96 7.13
CA LEU A 161 -5.41 6.10 6.80
C LEU A 161 -4.36 6.84 5.97
N ILE A 162 -4.78 7.65 4.99
CA ILE A 162 -3.90 8.49 4.17
C ILE A 162 -3.19 9.54 5.02
N LYS A 163 -3.92 10.24 5.89
CA LYS A 163 -3.35 11.23 6.82
C LYS A 163 -2.31 10.59 7.73
N ALA A 164 -2.61 9.41 8.29
CA ALA A 164 -1.67 8.67 9.13
C ALA A 164 -0.41 8.23 8.35
N TYR A 165 -0.57 7.83 7.08
CA TYR A 165 0.56 7.53 6.20
C TYR A 165 1.42 8.78 5.92
N LYS A 166 0.80 9.90 5.52
CA LYS A 166 1.52 11.15 5.23
C LYS A 166 2.30 11.63 6.46
N LYS A 167 1.67 11.62 7.65
CA LYS A 167 2.33 11.97 8.93
C LYS A 167 3.55 11.10 9.20
N ARG A 168 3.40 9.77 9.11
CA ARG A 168 4.50 8.82 9.35
C ARG A 168 5.69 9.07 8.42
N ARG A 169 5.42 9.33 7.13
CA ARG A 169 6.45 9.65 6.13
C ARG A 169 7.16 10.97 6.42
N GLU A 170 6.45 11.96 6.93
CA GLU A 170 7.05 13.23 7.34
C GLU A 170 7.94 13.06 8.58
N ASP A 171 7.48 12.30 9.56
CA ASP A 171 8.25 11.98 10.77
C ASP A 171 9.54 11.19 10.41
N GLU A 172 9.46 10.24 9.47
CA GLU A 172 10.63 9.53 8.93
C GLU A 172 11.63 10.49 8.27
N ARG A 173 11.16 11.47 7.48
CA ARG A 173 12.01 12.48 6.85
C ARG A 173 12.70 13.39 7.87
N LYS A 174 11.96 13.85 8.89
CA LYS A 174 12.50 14.67 9.98
C LYS A 174 13.58 13.94 10.76
N LYS A 175 13.36 12.67 11.08
CA LYS A 175 14.37 11.81 11.72
C LYS A 175 15.62 11.63 10.85
N LYS A 176 15.44 11.42 9.54
CA LYS A 176 16.57 11.30 8.61
C LYS A 176 17.39 12.59 8.53
N ALA A 177 16.73 13.75 8.40
CA ALA A 177 17.39 15.04 8.39
C ALA A 177 18.15 15.32 9.70
N GLN A 178 17.54 15.01 10.85
CA GLN A 178 18.18 15.18 12.15
C GLN A 178 19.42 14.28 12.31
N ASN A 179 19.36 13.03 11.85
CA ASN A 179 20.51 12.14 11.87
C ASN A 179 21.63 12.62 10.93
N GLU A 180 21.30 13.18 9.76
CA GLU A 180 22.28 13.77 8.85
C GLU A 180 22.95 15.01 9.47
N THR A 181 22.20 15.87 10.16
CA THR A 181 22.77 17.03 10.87
C THR A 181 23.72 16.61 12.01
N VAL A 182 23.35 15.61 12.81
CA VAL A 182 24.20 15.07 13.88
C VAL A 182 25.49 14.44 13.32
N VAL A 183 25.41 13.77 12.17
CA VAL A 183 26.60 13.24 11.48
C VAL A 183 27.50 14.37 10.99
N THR A 184 26.95 15.44 10.43
CA THR A 184 27.77 16.58 9.98
C THR A 184 28.44 17.35 11.12
N GLU A 185 27.76 17.53 12.26
CA GLU A 185 28.32 18.21 13.45
C GLU A 185 29.41 17.37 14.14
N SER A 186 29.26 16.05 14.16
CA SER A 186 30.28 15.15 14.72
C SER A 186 31.54 15.03 13.84
N ILE A 187 31.42 15.24 12.53
CA ILE A 187 32.58 15.31 11.62
C ILE A 187 33.33 16.63 11.79
N SER A 188 32.64 17.78 11.89
CA SER A 188 33.31 19.09 12.07
C SER A 188 34.08 19.19 13.39
N ASN A 189 33.61 18.51 14.45
CA ASN A 189 34.28 18.52 15.75
C ASN A 189 35.54 17.62 15.82
N ASN A 190 35.76 16.76 14.82
CA ASN A 190 36.92 15.88 14.75
C ASN A 190 38.07 16.42 13.87
N GLU A 191 37.89 17.55 13.17
CA GLU A 191 38.93 18.12 12.28
C GLU A 191 39.90 19.11 12.98
N THR A 192 39.73 19.42 14.28
CA THR A 192 40.58 20.40 14.98
C THR A 192 41.82 19.83 15.69
N THR A 193 42.24 18.59 15.43
CA THR A 193 43.48 18.03 16.01
C THR A 193 44.33 17.26 15.00
N LYS A 194 44.94 17.95 14.03
CA LYS A 194 46.18 17.49 13.39
C LYS A 194 47.17 18.63 13.22
N GLN A 195 48.04 18.76 14.23
CA GLN A 195 49.24 19.57 14.20
C GLN A 195 50.21 18.99 13.17
N ALA A 196 50.58 19.78 12.15
CA ALA A 196 51.48 19.36 11.08
C ALA A 196 52.91 19.19 11.59
N PRO A 197 53.61 18.07 11.31
CA PRO A 197 55.06 18.00 11.54
C PRO A 197 55.80 18.64 10.37
N SER A 198 56.68 19.58 10.70
CA SER A 198 57.60 20.26 9.81
C SER A 198 58.72 19.31 9.38
N ILE A 199 58.82 19.00 8.09
CA ILE A 199 59.94 18.20 7.54
C ILE A 199 60.95 19.16 6.91
N LYS A 200 62.12 19.27 7.54
CA LYS A 200 63.32 19.93 6.98
C LYS A 200 63.91 19.07 5.87
N LEU A 201 64.06 19.62 4.67
CA LEU A 201 64.95 19.07 3.62
C LEU A 201 66.39 19.50 3.93
N TYR A 202 67.31 18.53 4.01
CA TYR A 202 68.74 18.79 3.86
C TYR A 202 69.11 18.68 2.38
N VAL A 203 69.91 19.64 1.91
CA VAL A 203 70.50 19.75 0.57
C VAL A 203 71.69 18.82 0.45
#